data_AF-A0A8T4J941-F1
#
_entry.id   AF-A0A8T4J941-F1
#
_cell.length_a   1.000
_cell.length_b   1.000
_cell.length_c   1.000
_cell.angle_alpha   90.00
_cell.angle_beta   90.00
_cell.angle_gamma   90.00
#
_symmetry.space_group_name_H-M   'P 1'
#
loop_
_entity.id
_entity.type
_entity.pdbx_description
1 polymer ?
#
loop_
_entity_poly.entity_id
_entity_poly.type
_entity_poly.pdbx_seq_one_letter_code
_entity_poly.pdbx_strand_id
1 'polypeptide(L)'
;GDWGNLGSYGAAPASGYFSFLGPFMLSALLGAFTLVGWESAANLAEETHNPKQVVPRAMVRAILLSGAIGMLFLIVITVGAGDRVAALTDSSAPVADIIESTLGHVAASAMLVVVCVAIFACGLVIMVSNSRLVHAMARDGRLPFSGVLSRVPRPTGGPTWATATVAASSVAIVAVFGTNPDALPQLLSAGTLMPAILYAGTVALFIATRRKYTPREDDFRLGKWEKPVVAGAVLWLVVELCVFTIPDDFR
;
A
#
# COMPACT_ATOMS: atom_id res chain seq x y z
N GLY A 1 -0.84 30.71 -1.63
CA GLY A 1 -0.45 29.55 -0.83
C GLY A 1 0.14 30.06 0.47
N ASP A 2 -0.22 29.44 1.58
CA ASP A 2 0.28 29.82 2.91
C ASP A 2 1.33 28.81 3.37
N TRP A 3 2.50 29.31 3.76
CA TRP A 3 3.60 28.51 4.29
C TRP A 3 3.39 28.16 5.77
N GLY A 4 2.51 28.88 6.48
CA GLY A 4 2.09 28.56 7.86
C GLY A 4 1.42 27.18 7.97
N ASN A 5 0.76 26.72 6.91
CA ASN A 5 0.14 25.39 6.87
C ASN A 5 1.11 24.23 7.10
N LEU A 6 2.41 24.39 6.79
CA LEU A 6 3.42 23.34 7.02
C LEU A 6 3.69 23.08 8.51
N GLY A 7 3.33 24.02 9.39
CA GLY A 7 3.39 23.87 10.85
C GLY A 7 2.01 23.84 11.51
N SER A 8 0.92 23.72 10.74
CA SER A 8 -0.44 23.73 11.28
C SER A 8 -0.80 22.38 11.91
N TYR A 9 -1.43 22.44 13.09
CA TYR A 9 -1.89 21.26 13.82
C TYR A 9 -3.25 20.72 13.33
N GLY A 10 -3.86 21.35 12.31
CA GLY A 10 -5.17 20.98 11.78
C GLY A 10 -6.31 21.16 12.78
N ALA A 11 -7.43 20.48 12.55
CA ALA A 11 -8.60 20.50 13.43
C ALA A 11 -8.47 19.52 14.64
N ALA A 12 -7.26 19.35 15.19
CA ALA A 12 -7.02 18.46 16.31
C ALA A 12 -7.60 19.04 17.62
N PRO A 13 -8.51 18.34 18.33
CA PRO A 13 -9.04 18.82 19.60
C PRO A 13 -7.94 18.88 20.67
N ALA A 14 -7.94 19.94 21.48
CA ALA A 14 -6.84 20.27 22.39
C ALA A 14 -6.67 19.32 23.61
N SER A 15 -7.46 18.26 23.73
CA SER A 15 -7.54 17.41 24.92
C SER A 15 -7.38 15.91 24.61
N GLY A 16 -6.13 15.41 24.71
CA GLY A 16 -5.85 13.97 24.87
C GLY A 16 -5.10 13.30 23.72
N TYR A 17 -4.05 12.54 24.06
CA TYR A 17 -3.30 11.63 23.17
C TYR A 17 -2.58 12.25 21.93
N PHE A 18 -1.70 13.25 22.01
CA PHE A 18 -1.22 14.13 23.07
C PHE A 18 -0.75 15.43 22.38
N SER A 19 -1.68 16.34 22.07
CA SER A 19 -1.49 17.60 21.32
C SER A 19 -0.98 17.45 19.87
N PHE A 20 0.30 17.14 19.64
CA PHE A 20 0.89 16.97 18.30
C PHE A 20 1.13 15.50 17.93
N LEU A 21 1.50 14.66 18.92
CA LEU A 21 2.08 13.35 18.64
C LEU A 21 1.09 12.36 18.02
N GLY A 22 -0.17 12.36 18.45
CA GLY A 22 -1.23 11.50 17.91
C GLY A 22 -1.54 11.80 16.43
N PRO A 23 -1.93 13.04 16.08
CA PRO A 23 -2.14 13.44 14.69
C PRO A 23 -0.90 13.22 13.81
N PHE A 24 0.30 13.47 14.34
CA PHE A 24 1.56 13.18 13.63
C PHE A 24 1.76 11.68 13.36
N MET A 25 1.49 10.80 14.33
CA MET A 25 1.62 9.36 14.15
C MET A 25 0.56 8.80 13.17
N LEU A 26 -0.68 9.28 13.24
CA LEU A 26 -1.75 8.87 12.32
C LEU A 26 -1.48 9.33 10.87
N SER A 27 -1.02 10.57 10.68
CA SER A 27 -0.65 11.08 9.35
C SER A 27 0.62 10.43 8.80
N ALA A 28 1.62 10.12 9.65
CA ALA A 28 2.79 9.35 9.27
C ALA A 28 2.44 7.91 8.85
N LEU A 29 1.48 7.28 9.53
CA LEU A 29 0.98 5.95 9.17
C LEU A 29 0.24 5.97 7.82
N LEU A 30 -0.59 6.99 7.56
CA LEU A 30 -1.23 7.19 6.26
C LEU A 30 -0.18 7.39 5.15
N GLY A 31 0.86 8.19 5.41
CA GLY A 31 2.00 8.35 4.51
C GLY A 31 2.72 7.03 4.22
N ALA A 32 3.01 6.23 5.26
CA ALA A 32 3.61 4.90 5.10
C ALA A 32 2.72 3.95 4.29
N PHE A 33 1.40 3.98 4.49
CA PHE A 33 0.43 3.20 3.72
C PHE A 33 0.47 3.54 2.22
N THR A 34 0.62 4.82 1.85
CA THR A 34 0.74 5.20 0.42
C THR A 34 2.00 4.66 -0.29
N LEU A 35 3.00 4.18 0.47
CA LEU A 35 4.22 3.58 -0.07
C LEU A 35 4.14 2.04 -0.18
N VAL A 36 3.07 1.41 0.28
CA VAL A 36 2.81 -0.04 0.13
C VAL A 36 2.74 -0.42 -1.37
N GLY A 37 3.29 -1.58 -1.73
CA GLY A 37 3.38 -2.06 -3.11
C GLY A 37 4.81 -2.28 -3.61
N TRP A 38 5.83 -1.82 -2.86
CA TRP A 38 7.26 -2.05 -3.12
C TRP A 38 7.64 -3.54 -3.20
N GLU A 39 6.92 -4.40 -2.49
CA GLU A 39 7.06 -5.86 -2.53
C GLU A 39 6.70 -6.47 -3.89
N SER A 40 5.96 -5.75 -4.75
CA SER A 40 5.62 -6.21 -6.11
C SER A 40 6.88 -6.48 -6.95
N ALA A 41 7.99 -5.80 -6.65
CA ALA A 41 9.29 -6.07 -7.27
C ALA A 41 9.84 -7.48 -6.94
N ALA A 42 9.46 -8.06 -5.79
CA ALA A 42 9.82 -9.43 -5.43
C ALA A 42 8.98 -10.48 -6.17
N ASN A 43 7.71 -10.18 -6.50
CA ASN A 43 6.86 -11.06 -7.31
C ASN A 43 7.41 -11.24 -8.74
N LEU A 44 8.22 -10.28 -9.22
CA LEU A 44 8.87 -10.33 -10.53
C LEU A 44 10.34 -10.81 -10.46
N ALA A 45 10.78 -11.34 -9.31
CA ALA A 45 12.14 -11.84 -9.13
C ALA A 45 12.49 -13.01 -10.06
N GLU A 46 11.52 -13.88 -10.39
CA GLU A 46 11.74 -15.01 -11.31
C GLU A 46 12.01 -14.57 -12.76
N GLU A 47 11.49 -13.40 -13.17
CA GLU A 47 11.69 -12.82 -14.51
C GLU A 47 12.89 -11.84 -14.55
N THR A 48 13.55 -11.60 -13.40
CA THR A 48 14.62 -10.59 -13.27
C THR A 48 16.01 -11.21 -13.40
N HIS A 49 16.87 -10.64 -14.24
CA HIS A 49 18.28 -11.05 -14.32
C HIS A 49 19.06 -10.67 -13.05
N ASN A 50 19.73 -11.63 -12.41
CA ASN A 50 20.40 -11.50 -11.10
C ASN A 50 19.47 -10.93 -9.99
N PRO A 51 18.39 -11.64 -9.64
CA PRO A 51 17.36 -11.09 -8.75
C PRO A 51 17.88 -10.82 -7.34
N LYS A 52 18.84 -11.62 -6.87
CA LYS A 52 19.47 -11.49 -5.54
C LYS A 52 20.06 -10.12 -5.24
N GLN A 53 20.53 -9.41 -6.27
CA GLN A 53 21.10 -8.07 -6.14
C GLN A 53 20.19 -6.98 -6.72
N VAL A 54 19.48 -7.28 -7.82
CA VAL A 54 18.63 -6.30 -8.50
C VAL A 54 17.36 -6.01 -7.71
N VAL A 55 16.67 -7.04 -7.22
CA VAL A 55 15.37 -6.90 -6.52
C VAL A 55 15.51 -6.04 -5.25
N PRO A 56 16.45 -6.29 -4.31
CA PRO A 56 16.61 -5.46 -3.11
C PRO A 56 16.98 -4.00 -3.44
N ARG A 57 17.83 -3.78 -4.45
CA ARG A 57 18.21 -2.43 -4.89
C ARG A 57 17.05 -1.70 -5.57
N ALA A 58 16.21 -2.41 -6.34
CA ALA A 58 15.02 -1.87 -6.97
C ALA A 58 13.98 -1.45 -5.92
N MET A 59 13.73 -2.29 -4.91
CA MET A 59 12.81 -2.01 -3.81
C MET A 59 13.21 -0.74 -3.04
N VAL A 60 14.48 -0.63 -2.62
CA VAL A 60 14.98 0.57 -1.92
C VAL A 60 14.88 1.83 -2.81
N ARG A 61 15.22 1.74 -4.10
CA ARG A 61 15.10 2.86 -5.03
C ARG A 61 13.65 3.28 -5.26
N ALA A 62 12.72 2.34 -5.37
CA ALA A 62 11.30 2.60 -5.55
C ALA A 62 10.72 3.36 -4.33
N ILE A 63 11.01 2.88 -3.12
CA ILE A 63 10.56 3.53 -1.88
C ILE A 63 11.15 4.94 -1.75
N LEU A 64 12.47 5.11 -1.96
CA LEU A 64 13.12 6.43 -1.84
C LEU A 64 12.61 7.43 -2.88
N LEU A 65 12.43 7.00 -4.13
CA LEU A 65 11.95 7.88 -5.21
C LEU A 65 10.47 8.22 -5.04
N SER A 66 9.63 7.23 -4.72
CA SER A 66 8.20 7.44 -4.46
C SER A 66 7.99 8.32 -3.23
N GLY A 67 8.72 8.09 -2.13
CA GLY A 67 8.69 8.92 -0.94
C GLY A 67 9.14 10.35 -1.19
N ALA A 68 10.21 10.58 -1.97
CA ALA A 68 10.67 11.92 -2.30
C ALA A 68 9.66 12.71 -3.17
N ILE A 69 9.11 12.06 -4.21
CA ILE A 69 8.11 12.68 -5.10
C ILE A 69 6.78 12.91 -4.35
N GLY A 70 6.33 11.93 -3.57
CA GLY A 70 5.12 12.02 -2.75
C GLY A 70 5.22 13.10 -1.67
N MET A 71 6.36 13.21 -0.99
CA MET A 71 6.60 14.28 -0.02
C MET A 71 6.58 15.67 -0.67
N LEU A 72 7.24 15.84 -1.83
CA LEU A 72 7.19 17.10 -2.58
C LEU A 72 5.76 17.46 -3.00
N PHE A 73 4.99 16.47 -3.48
CA PHE A 73 3.59 16.65 -3.84
C PHE A 73 2.73 17.08 -2.65
N LEU A 74 2.86 16.40 -1.50
CA LEU A 74 2.14 16.75 -0.27
C LEU A 74 2.50 18.17 0.23
N ILE A 75 3.77 18.57 0.17
CA ILE A 75 4.19 19.95 0.51
C ILE A 75 3.48 20.97 -0.38
N VAL A 76 3.47 20.75 -1.71
CA VAL A 76 2.80 21.65 -2.67
C VAL A 76 1.30 21.76 -2.40
N ILE A 77 0.62 20.64 -2.16
CA ILE A 77 -0.82 20.60 -1.86
C ILE A 77 -1.14 21.28 -0.52
N THR A 78 -0.32 21.05 0.52
CA THR A 78 -0.49 21.65 1.86
C THR A 78 -0.35 23.17 1.82
N VAL A 79 0.66 23.69 1.09
CA VAL A 79 0.82 25.14 0.86
C VAL A 79 -0.30 25.69 -0.04
N GLY A 80 -0.80 24.88 -0.97
CA GLY A 80 -1.94 25.21 -1.85
C GLY A 80 -3.27 25.39 -1.13
N ALA A 81 -3.50 24.65 -0.03
CA ALA A 81 -4.77 24.65 0.71
C ALA A 81 -5.16 26.00 1.33
N GLY A 82 -4.19 26.81 1.78
CA GLY A 82 -4.44 28.06 2.51
C GLY A 82 -5.34 27.83 3.75
N ASP A 83 -6.20 28.79 4.08
CA ASP A 83 -7.13 28.70 5.22
C ASP A 83 -8.22 27.61 5.09
N ARG A 84 -8.30 26.90 3.96
CA ARG A 84 -9.41 25.96 3.65
C ARG A 84 -9.29 24.60 4.33
N VAL A 85 -8.27 24.37 5.16
CA VAL A 85 -8.00 23.06 5.81
C VAL A 85 -9.24 22.48 6.52
N ALA A 86 -10.04 23.32 7.18
CA ALA A 86 -11.29 22.90 7.81
C ALA A 86 -12.33 22.40 6.78
N ALA A 87 -12.58 23.16 5.72
CA ALA A 87 -13.55 22.79 4.67
C ALA A 87 -13.13 21.54 3.86
N LEU A 88 -11.82 21.27 3.80
CA LEU A 88 -11.27 20.09 3.13
C LEU A 88 -11.44 18.79 3.94
N THR A 89 -11.78 18.88 5.23
CA THR A 89 -11.95 17.70 6.09
C THR A 89 -13.23 16.92 5.76
N ASP A 90 -14.28 17.61 5.32
CA ASP A 90 -15.56 17.01 4.91
C ASP A 90 -15.61 16.60 3.42
N SER A 91 -14.55 16.85 2.65
CA SER A 91 -14.51 16.53 1.22
C SER A 91 -14.17 15.06 0.96
N SER A 92 -14.87 14.45 0.00
CA SER A 92 -14.52 13.13 -0.55
C SER A 92 -13.28 13.16 -1.47
N ALA A 93 -12.84 14.34 -1.91
CA ALA A 93 -11.72 14.49 -2.86
C ALA A 93 -10.88 15.76 -2.59
N PRO A 94 -10.35 15.97 -1.37
CA PRO A 94 -9.76 17.25 -0.94
C PRO A 94 -8.61 17.73 -1.84
N VAL A 95 -7.82 16.81 -2.42
CA VAL A 95 -6.74 17.16 -3.34
C VAL A 95 -7.27 17.76 -4.65
N ALA A 96 -8.41 17.28 -5.15
CA ALA A 96 -9.06 17.82 -6.35
C ALA A 96 -9.61 19.23 -6.08
N ASP A 97 -10.24 19.44 -4.92
CA ASP A 97 -10.79 20.74 -4.52
C ASP A 97 -9.69 21.81 -4.35
N ILE A 98 -8.54 21.45 -3.78
CA ILE A 98 -7.38 22.35 -3.69
C ILE A 98 -6.93 22.77 -5.09
N ILE A 99 -6.83 21.82 -6.04
CA ILE A 99 -6.39 22.08 -7.40
C ILE A 99 -7.43 22.90 -8.18
N GLU A 100 -8.73 22.60 -8.02
CA GLU A 100 -9.81 23.39 -8.63
C GLU A 100 -9.78 24.83 -8.11
N SER A 101 -9.58 25.02 -6.81
CA SER A 101 -9.53 26.34 -6.18
C SER A 101 -8.26 27.17 -6.48
N THR A 102 -7.26 26.58 -7.15
CA THR A 102 -5.96 27.23 -7.46
C THR A 102 -5.66 27.32 -8.96
N LEU A 103 -5.96 26.28 -9.74
CA LEU A 103 -5.74 26.19 -11.19
C LEU A 103 -7.05 26.16 -12.01
N GLY A 104 -8.22 26.02 -11.37
CA GLY A 104 -9.52 25.97 -12.01
C GLY A 104 -9.98 24.55 -12.43
N HIS A 105 -11.27 24.44 -12.71
CA HIS A 105 -12.00 23.19 -12.97
C HIS A 105 -11.35 22.27 -14.01
N VAL A 106 -10.79 22.84 -15.08
CA VAL A 106 -10.16 22.08 -16.19
C VAL A 106 -8.94 21.30 -15.70
N ALA A 107 -8.11 21.89 -14.83
CA ALA A 107 -6.93 21.23 -14.29
C ALA A 107 -7.30 20.12 -13.29
N ALA A 108 -8.29 20.37 -12.42
CA ALA A 108 -8.79 19.37 -11.49
C ALA A 108 -9.41 18.17 -12.23
N SER A 109 -10.24 18.42 -13.24
CA SER A 109 -10.84 17.37 -14.08
C SER A 109 -9.78 16.55 -14.83
N ALA A 110 -8.76 17.20 -15.41
CA ALA A 110 -7.66 16.51 -16.08
C ALA A 110 -6.87 15.62 -15.10
N MET A 111 -6.60 16.09 -13.89
CA MET A 111 -5.97 15.27 -12.86
C MET A 111 -6.85 14.10 -12.42
N LEU A 112 -8.15 14.30 -12.20
CA LEU A 112 -9.07 13.22 -11.85
C LEU A 112 -9.10 12.12 -12.93
N VAL A 113 -9.06 12.48 -14.21
CA VAL A 113 -8.93 11.50 -15.31
C VAL A 113 -7.61 10.72 -15.22
N VAL A 114 -6.48 11.38 -14.95
CA VAL A 114 -5.18 10.70 -14.76
C VAL A 114 -5.20 9.77 -13.55
N VAL A 115 -5.81 10.17 -12.44
CA VAL A 115 -5.99 9.35 -11.23
C VAL A 115 -6.86 8.12 -11.53
N CYS A 116 -7.98 8.28 -12.24
CA CYS A 116 -8.82 7.15 -12.66
C CYS A 116 -8.06 6.15 -13.54
N VAL A 117 -7.26 6.63 -14.50
CA VAL A 117 -6.41 5.77 -15.34
C VAL A 117 -5.34 5.06 -14.51
N ALA A 118 -4.71 5.74 -13.55
CA ALA A 118 -3.70 5.16 -12.66
C ALA A 118 -4.29 4.07 -11.74
N ILE A 119 -5.45 4.32 -11.13
CA ILE A 119 -6.18 3.33 -10.31
C ILE A 119 -6.58 2.12 -11.15
N PHE A 120 -7.10 2.34 -12.37
CA PHE A 120 -7.46 1.25 -13.29
C PHE A 120 -6.24 0.40 -13.68
N ALA A 121 -5.11 1.04 -14.02
CA ALA A 121 -3.86 0.35 -14.31
C ALA A 121 -3.33 -0.46 -13.11
N CYS A 122 -3.42 0.10 -11.89
CA CYS A 122 -3.08 -0.62 -10.66
C CYS A 122 -3.97 -1.86 -10.46
N GLY A 123 -5.29 -1.72 -10.64
CA GLY A 123 -6.24 -2.83 -10.58
C GLY A 123 -5.94 -3.95 -11.58
N LEU A 124 -5.53 -3.62 -12.80
CA LEU A 124 -5.08 -4.62 -13.79
C LEU A 124 -3.82 -5.37 -13.33
N VAL A 125 -2.84 -4.69 -12.74
CA VAL A 125 -1.62 -5.34 -12.21
C VAL A 125 -1.95 -6.28 -11.04
N ILE A 126 -2.80 -5.84 -10.11
CA ILE A 126 -3.27 -6.67 -8.98
C ILE A 126 -4.02 -7.90 -9.49
N MET A 127 -4.92 -7.72 -10.47
CA MET A 127 -5.65 -8.82 -11.12
C MET A 127 -4.69 -9.86 -11.72
N VAL A 128 -3.69 -9.43 -12.49
CA VAL A 128 -2.67 -10.33 -13.08
C VAL A 128 -1.85 -11.05 -12.00
N SER A 129 -1.43 -10.35 -10.95
CA SER A 129 -0.65 -10.93 -9.85
C SER A 129 -1.46 -11.98 -9.09
N ASN A 130 -2.72 -11.71 -8.77
CA ASN A 130 -3.59 -12.65 -8.07
C ASN A 130 -3.92 -13.87 -8.94
N SER A 131 -4.15 -13.69 -10.26
CA SER A 131 -4.32 -14.80 -11.19
C SER A 131 -3.11 -15.75 -11.21
N ARG A 132 -1.89 -15.22 -11.17
CA ARG A 132 -0.65 -16.01 -11.11
C ARG A 132 -0.56 -16.79 -9.79
N LEU A 133 -0.91 -16.16 -8.66
CA LEU A 133 -0.92 -16.79 -7.33
C LEU A 133 -1.95 -17.94 -7.26
N VAL A 134 -3.19 -17.69 -7.68
CA VAL A 134 -4.25 -18.71 -7.74
C VAL A 134 -3.84 -19.88 -8.66
N HIS A 135 -3.22 -19.59 -9.80
CA HIS A 135 -2.71 -20.61 -10.71
C HIS A 135 -1.59 -21.47 -10.07
N ALA A 136 -0.64 -20.85 -9.35
CA ALA A 136 0.40 -21.56 -8.63
C ALA A 136 -0.17 -22.46 -7.52
N MET A 137 -1.11 -21.96 -6.71
CA MET A 137 -1.80 -22.75 -5.69
C MET A 137 -2.62 -23.91 -6.28
N ALA A 138 -3.22 -23.72 -7.47
CA ALA A 138 -3.93 -24.77 -8.19
C ALA A 138 -2.98 -25.85 -8.73
N ARG A 139 -1.80 -25.46 -9.26
CA ARG A 139 -0.74 -26.40 -9.69
C ARG A 139 -0.24 -27.25 -8.53
N ASP A 140 -0.11 -26.65 -7.35
CA ASP A 140 0.31 -27.33 -6.12
C ASP A 140 -0.83 -28.13 -5.45
N GLY A 141 -2.00 -28.26 -6.10
CA GLY A 141 -3.12 -29.08 -5.65
C GLY A 141 -3.91 -28.53 -4.46
N ARG A 142 -3.65 -27.29 -4.03
CA ARG A 142 -4.18 -26.71 -2.78
C ARG A 142 -5.57 -26.07 -2.91
N LEU A 143 -6.13 -26.02 -4.12
CA LEU A 143 -7.43 -25.40 -4.39
C LEU A 143 -8.46 -26.42 -4.90
N PRO A 144 -9.75 -26.27 -4.54
CA PRO A 144 -10.82 -26.99 -5.22
C PRO A 144 -10.82 -26.62 -6.71
N PHE A 145 -11.16 -27.58 -7.58
CA PHE A 145 -11.06 -27.45 -9.04
C PHE A 145 -9.65 -27.13 -9.57
N SER A 146 -8.60 -27.50 -8.82
CA SER A 146 -7.19 -27.41 -9.22
C SER A 146 -6.94 -27.80 -10.68
N GLY A 147 -7.50 -28.92 -11.14
CA GLY A 147 -7.35 -29.41 -12.52
C GLY A 147 -7.94 -28.53 -13.64
N VAL A 148 -8.67 -27.45 -13.32
CA VAL A 148 -9.11 -26.41 -14.28
C VAL A 148 -8.31 -25.12 -14.06
N LEU A 149 -8.13 -24.68 -12.80
CA LEU A 149 -7.38 -23.46 -12.47
C LEU A 149 -5.87 -23.56 -12.80
N SER A 150 -5.33 -24.78 -12.81
CA SER A 150 -3.95 -25.08 -13.24
C SER A 150 -3.78 -25.15 -14.77
N ARG A 151 -4.84 -24.97 -15.57
CA ARG A 151 -4.73 -25.00 -17.05
C ARG A 151 -4.42 -23.61 -17.61
N VAL A 152 -3.37 -23.53 -18.41
CA VAL A 152 -3.07 -22.38 -19.27
C VAL A 152 -3.51 -22.72 -20.71
N PRO A 153 -4.57 -22.10 -21.26
CA PRO A 153 -5.12 -22.50 -22.56
C PRO A 153 -4.24 -22.18 -23.79
N ARG A 154 -3.21 -21.34 -23.65
CA ARG A 154 -2.31 -20.94 -24.74
C ARG A 154 -0.86 -20.83 -24.24
N PRO A 155 0.15 -21.34 -24.95
CA PRO A 155 1.56 -21.24 -24.53
C PRO A 155 2.07 -19.81 -24.32
N THR A 156 1.47 -18.84 -25.00
CA THR A 156 1.78 -17.39 -24.90
C THR A 156 0.71 -16.58 -24.14
N GLY A 157 -0.23 -17.24 -23.45
CA GLY A 157 -1.31 -16.59 -22.72
C GLY A 157 -1.21 -16.76 -21.20
N GLY A 158 -1.74 -15.80 -20.44
CA GLY A 158 -1.90 -15.94 -18.98
C GLY A 158 -2.97 -16.98 -18.59
N PRO A 159 -3.04 -17.37 -17.30
CA PRO A 159 -3.95 -18.40 -16.80
C PRO A 159 -5.41 -17.91 -16.79
N THR A 160 -6.07 -18.01 -17.94
CA THR A 160 -7.38 -17.38 -18.21
C THR A 160 -8.47 -17.83 -17.24
N TRP A 161 -8.47 -19.09 -16.84
CA TRP A 161 -9.42 -19.64 -15.86
C TRP A 161 -9.19 -19.07 -14.46
N ALA A 162 -7.93 -18.94 -14.01
CA ALA A 162 -7.61 -18.30 -12.74
C ALA A 162 -8.05 -16.82 -12.75
N THR A 163 -7.78 -16.08 -13.84
CA THR A 163 -8.25 -14.69 -13.99
C THR A 163 -9.77 -14.59 -13.97
N ALA A 164 -10.49 -15.49 -14.64
CA ALA A 164 -11.96 -15.50 -14.61
C ALA A 164 -12.49 -15.77 -13.19
N THR A 165 -11.90 -16.71 -12.45
CA THR A 165 -12.27 -16.96 -11.04
C THR A 165 -11.99 -15.75 -10.15
N VAL A 166 -10.82 -15.11 -10.27
CA VAL A 166 -10.49 -13.90 -9.50
C VAL A 166 -11.46 -12.76 -9.83
N ALA A 167 -11.71 -12.49 -11.12
CA ALA A 167 -12.65 -11.45 -11.54
C ALA A 167 -14.07 -11.72 -11.03
N ALA A 168 -14.57 -12.96 -11.18
CA ALA A 168 -15.89 -13.34 -10.67
C ALA A 168 -15.99 -13.21 -9.15
N SER A 169 -14.95 -13.62 -8.40
CA SER A 169 -14.92 -13.44 -6.94
C SER A 169 -14.89 -11.97 -6.52
N SER A 170 -14.17 -11.12 -7.27
CA SER A 170 -14.11 -9.68 -7.01
C SER A 170 -15.46 -9.01 -7.24
N VAL A 171 -16.14 -9.34 -8.35
CA VAL A 171 -17.50 -8.86 -8.64
C VAL A 171 -18.50 -9.37 -7.60
N ALA A 172 -18.40 -10.63 -7.16
CA ALA A 172 -19.27 -11.18 -6.13
C ALA A 172 -19.09 -10.46 -4.77
N ILE A 173 -17.85 -10.18 -4.36
CA ILE A 173 -17.55 -9.40 -3.14
C ILE A 173 -18.19 -8.01 -3.25
N VAL A 174 -17.96 -7.28 -4.36
CA VAL A 174 -18.55 -5.95 -4.56
C VAL A 174 -20.08 -5.99 -4.61
N ALA A 175 -20.69 -7.01 -5.21
CA ALA A 175 -22.15 -7.17 -5.26
C ALA A 175 -22.77 -7.49 -3.89
N VAL A 176 -22.07 -8.26 -3.04
CA VAL A 176 -22.53 -8.61 -1.68
C VAL A 176 -22.37 -7.44 -0.71
N PHE A 177 -21.26 -6.71 -0.78
CA PHE A 177 -20.98 -5.61 0.16
C PHE A 177 -21.47 -4.25 -0.32
N GLY A 178 -21.64 -4.02 -1.63
CA GLY A 178 -22.10 -2.74 -2.19
C GLY A 178 -23.56 -2.37 -1.90
N THR A 179 -24.33 -3.29 -1.29
CA THR A 179 -25.68 -3.01 -0.76
C THR A 179 -25.66 -2.39 0.64
N ASN A 180 -24.53 -2.47 1.36
CA ASN A 180 -24.37 -1.96 2.71
C ASN A 180 -23.39 -0.78 2.71
N PRO A 181 -23.82 0.46 3.06
CA PRO A 181 -22.96 1.64 2.96
C PRO A 181 -21.70 1.55 3.83
N ASP A 182 -21.81 0.95 5.03
CA ASP A 182 -20.70 0.82 5.98
C ASP A 182 -19.73 -0.32 5.65
N ALA A 183 -20.16 -1.30 4.85
CA ALA A 183 -19.37 -2.52 4.64
C ALA A 183 -18.19 -2.33 3.68
N LEU A 184 -18.30 -1.41 2.70
CA LEU A 184 -17.18 -1.07 1.82
C LEU A 184 -16.05 -0.33 2.58
N PRO A 185 -16.31 0.71 3.39
CA PRO A 185 -15.31 1.31 4.29
C PRO A 185 -14.67 0.29 5.26
N GLN A 186 -15.47 -0.60 5.86
CA GLN A 186 -14.96 -1.65 6.75
C GLN A 186 -14.05 -2.64 6.01
N LEU A 187 -14.41 -3.06 4.79
CA LEU A 187 -13.59 -3.96 3.97
C LEU A 187 -12.26 -3.30 3.55
N LEU A 188 -12.27 -2.02 3.19
CA LEU A 188 -11.06 -1.25 2.88
C LEU A 188 -10.14 -1.10 4.10
N SER A 189 -10.72 -0.81 5.27
CA SER A 189 -9.99 -0.70 6.54
C SER A 189 -9.39 -2.05 6.95
N ALA A 190 -10.14 -3.15 6.83
CA ALA A 190 -9.62 -4.50 7.05
C ALA A 190 -8.51 -4.88 6.04
N GLY A 191 -8.62 -4.40 4.79
CA GLY A 191 -7.58 -4.53 3.77
C GLY A 191 -6.26 -3.84 4.15
N THR A 192 -6.30 -2.80 5.00
CA THR A 192 -5.12 -2.11 5.53
C THR A 192 -4.41 -2.91 6.62
N LEU A 193 -5.12 -3.74 7.39
CA LEU A 193 -4.54 -4.59 8.44
C LEU A 193 -3.78 -5.80 7.88
N MET A 194 -4.19 -6.31 6.73
CA MET A 194 -3.59 -7.49 6.08
C MET A 194 -2.08 -7.31 5.80
N PRO A 195 -1.61 -6.22 5.16
CA PRO A 195 -0.19 -5.91 5.01
C PRO A 195 0.58 -5.88 6.34
N ALA A 196 0.05 -5.21 7.38
CA ALA A 196 0.72 -5.11 8.68
C ALA A 196 0.99 -6.50 9.30
N ILE A 197 0.00 -7.40 9.26
CA ILE A 197 0.14 -8.79 9.74
C ILE A 197 1.13 -9.57 8.87
N LEU A 198 1.11 -9.39 7.55
CA LEU A 198 2.01 -10.06 6.61
C LEU A 198 3.47 -9.59 6.77
N TYR A 199 3.69 -8.30 6.99
CA TYR A 199 5.01 -7.73 7.29
C TYR A 199 5.52 -8.20 8.66
N ALA A 200 4.66 -8.25 9.68
CA ALA A 200 5.00 -8.86 10.97
C ALA A 200 5.40 -10.33 10.84
N GLY A 201 4.63 -11.12 10.08
CA GLY A 201 4.91 -12.53 9.80
C GLY A 201 6.23 -12.74 9.05
N THR A 202 6.50 -11.93 8.01
CA THR A 202 7.75 -12.03 7.23
C THR A 202 8.98 -11.60 8.04
N VAL A 203 8.90 -10.56 8.86
CA VAL A 203 10.00 -10.17 9.77
C VAL A 203 10.23 -11.23 10.86
N ALA A 204 9.17 -11.80 11.45
CA ALA A 204 9.29 -12.88 12.42
C ALA A 204 9.93 -14.15 11.80
N LEU A 205 9.48 -14.54 10.60
CA LEU A 205 10.07 -15.65 9.84
C LEU A 205 11.53 -15.38 9.48
N PHE A 206 11.89 -14.15 9.09
CA PHE A 206 13.27 -13.76 8.84
C PHE A 206 14.12 -13.95 10.11
N ILE A 207 13.69 -13.41 11.26
CA ILE A 207 14.42 -13.57 12.54
C ILE A 207 14.59 -15.06 12.92
N ALA A 208 13.53 -15.86 12.78
CA ALA A 208 13.54 -17.29 13.13
C ALA A 208 14.43 -18.12 12.19
N THR A 209 14.45 -17.82 10.89
CA THR A 209 15.21 -18.57 9.89
C THR A 209 16.64 -18.06 9.71
N ARG A 210 16.95 -16.81 10.07
CA ARG A 210 18.25 -16.18 9.77
C ARG A 210 19.45 -16.95 10.33
N ARG A 211 19.31 -17.57 11.50
CA ARG A 211 20.38 -18.39 12.11
C ARG A 211 20.70 -19.67 11.34
N LYS A 212 19.80 -20.14 10.48
CA LYS A 212 19.96 -21.34 9.64
C LYS A 212 20.47 -21.02 8.23
N TYR A 213 20.59 -19.74 7.87
CA TYR A 213 20.97 -19.30 6.53
C TYR A 213 22.47 -19.02 6.43
N THR A 214 23.22 -19.86 5.72
CA THR A 214 24.58 -19.56 5.26
C THR A 214 24.53 -18.72 3.99
N PRO A 215 24.94 -17.43 4.03
CA PRO A 215 24.83 -16.55 2.88
C PRO A 215 25.92 -16.84 1.84
N ARG A 216 25.53 -16.87 0.56
CA ARG A 216 26.37 -17.04 -0.63
C ARG A 216 26.94 -15.70 -1.09
N GLU A 217 27.95 -15.72 -1.98
CA GLU A 217 28.65 -14.50 -2.41
C GLU A 217 27.75 -13.52 -3.17
N ASP A 218 26.80 -14.02 -3.98
CA ASP A 218 25.89 -13.19 -4.78
C ASP A 218 24.74 -12.53 -3.99
N ASP A 219 24.57 -12.87 -2.72
CA ASP A 219 23.42 -12.43 -1.92
C ASP A 219 23.58 -10.95 -1.50
N PHE A 220 22.52 -10.15 -1.59
CA PHE A 220 22.51 -8.80 -1.04
C PHE A 220 22.64 -8.82 0.49
N ARG A 221 23.67 -8.14 1.02
CA ARG A 221 23.96 -8.08 2.46
C ARG A 221 23.96 -6.64 2.97
N LEU A 222 23.20 -6.39 4.02
CA LEU A 222 23.24 -5.14 4.81
C LEU A 222 24.43 -5.10 5.78
N GLY A 223 25.11 -6.24 6.00
CA GLY A 223 26.28 -6.34 6.87
C GLY A 223 25.96 -5.90 8.29
N LYS A 224 26.70 -4.92 8.82
CA LYS A 224 26.49 -4.39 10.19
C LYS A 224 25.13 -3.70 10.36
N TRP A 225 24.51 -3.22 9.28
CA TRP A 225 23.21 -2.53 9.31
C TRP A 225 22.02 -3.48 9.44
N GLU A 226 22.21 -4.80 9.30
CA GLU A 226 21.12 -5.77 9.41
C GLU A 226 20.41 -5.73 10.77
N LYS A 227 21.18 -5.70 11.88
CA LYS A 227 20.62 -5.66 13.23
C LYS A 227 19.80 -4.39 13.52
N PRO A 228 20.29 -3.16 13.27
CA PRO A 228 19.49 -1.95 13.49
C PRO A 228 18.29 -1.85 12.54
N VAL A 229 18.40 -2.31 11.28
CA VAL A 229 17.25 -2.34 10.35
C VAL A 229 16.16 -3.30 10.84
N VAL A 230 16.51 -4.51 11.29
CA VAL A 230 15.54 -5.46 11.86
C VAL A 230 14.93 -4.93 13.15
N ALA A 231 15.73 -4.32 14.04
CA ALA A 231 15.21 -3.71 15.27
C ALA A 231 14.25 -2.55 14.98
N GLY A 232 14.57 -1.69 14.02
CA GLY A 232 13.71 -0.60 13.56
C GLY A 232 12.42 -1.11 12.92
N ALA A 233 12.49 -2.15 12.09
CA ALA A 233 11.32 -2.79 11.49
C ALA A 233 10.39 -3.41 12.55
N VAL A 234 10.95 -4.12 13.55
CA VAL A 234 10.16 -4.67 14.67
C VAL A 234 9.52 -3.55 15.50
N LEU A 235 10.26 -2.48 15.81
CA LEU A 235 9.72 -1.33 16.54
C LEU A 235 8.58 -0.67 15.77
N TRP A 236 8.76 -0.44 14.46
CA TRP A 236 7.73 0.13 13.59
C TRP A 236 6.48 -0.76 13.54
N LEU A 237 6.64 -2.07 13.34
CA LEU A 237 5.52 -3.01 13.30
C LEU A 237 4.76 -3.09 14.64
N VAL A 238 5.45 -2.94 15.78
CA VAL A 238 4.79 -2.82 17.09
C VAL A 238 3.99 -1.52 17.17
N VAL A 239 4.54 -0.39 16.73
CA VAL A 239 3.82 0.90 16.68
C VAL A 239 2.59 0.81 15.78
N GLU A 240 2.73 0.25 14.58
CA GLU A 240 1.67 0.05 13.60
C GLU A 240 0.55 -0.86 14.15
N LEU A 241 0.89 -2.01 14.73
CA LEU A 241 -0.09 -2.90 15.35
C LEU A 241 -0.77 -2.27 16.57
N CYS A 242 -0.05 -1.48 17.39
CA CYS A 242 -0.64 -0.73 18.49
C CYS A 242 -1.63 0.33 18.00
N VAL A 243 -1.29 1.12 16.98
CA VAL A 243 -2.20 2.11 16.39
C VAL A 243 -3.46 1.44 15.82
N PHE A 244 -3.33 0.26 15.21
CA PHE A 244 -4.47 -0.50 14.67
C PHE A 244 -5.27 -1.30 15.71
N THR A 245 -4.79 -1.47 16.94
CA THR A 245 -5.53 -2.15 18.03
C THR A 245 -6.13 -1.19 19.08
N ILE A 246 -5.82 0.11 19.00
CA ILE A 246 -6.51 1.13 19.77
C ILE A 246 -7.93 1.33 19.19
N PRO A 247 -8.99 1.27 20.00
CA PRO A 247 -10.38 1.45 19.53
C PRO A 247 -10.59 2.81 18.87
N ASP A 248 -11.53 2.88 17.92
CA ASP A 248 -11.86 4.11 17.19
C ASP A 248 -12.38 5.24 18.10
N ASP A 249 -12.88 4.92 19.31
CA ASP A 249 -13.22 5.89 20.37
C ASP A 249 -12.03 6.74 20.87
N PHE A 250 -10.79 6.37 20.50
CA PHE A 250 -9.54 7.06 20.86
C PHE A 250 -8.71 7.49 19.64
N ARG A 251 -9.29 7.48 18.42
CA ARG A 251 -8.65 7.93 17.17
C ARG A 251 -9.13 9.30 16.71
#